data_AF-A0A7S4C463-F1
#
_entry.id   AF-A0A7S4C463-F1
#
_cell.length_a   1.000
_cell.length_b   1.000
_cell.length_c   1.000
_cell.angle_alpha   90.00
_cell.angle_beta   90.00
_cell.angle_gamma   90.00
#
_symmetry.space_group_name_H-M   'P 1'
#
loop_
_entity.id
_entity.type
_entity.pdbx_description
1 polymer ?
#
loop_
_entity_poly.entity_id
_entity_poly.type
_entity_poly.pdbx_seq_one_letter_code
_entity_poly.pdbx_strand_id
1 'polypeptide(L)'
;RAAALHAGKEGHEVKLQELLQGEANGRRGVASARLGLHVLLTESDGSGSDYSDAYGKLVRWIEAEPAALRDELRRFAFPMLVHCFLALVGRGEIEAASALLQAQANQARSAAEKATLFALSSVKQPQDLHQKDAARSLLSTRVAVTCTALAFEA
;
A
#
# COMPACT_ATOMS: atom_id res chain seq x y z
N ARG A 1 2.81 -19.92 29.86
CA ARG A 1 2.79 -18.49 29.45
C ARG A 1 2.41 -18.29 27.97
N ALA A 2 1.86 -19.30 27.28
CA ALA A 2 1.46 -19.26 25.87
C ALA A 2 -0.07 -19.12 25.63
N ALA A 3 -0.89 -19.21 26.68
CA ALA A 3 -2.36 -19.20 26.54
C ALA A 3 -3.00 -17.80 26.43
N ALA A 4 -2.29 -16.74 26.84
CA ALA A 4 -2.86 -15.38 26.87
C ALA A 4 -2.84 -14.65 25.50
N LEU A 5 -2.04 -15.13 24.54
CA LEU A 5 -1.96 -14.55 23.18
C LEU A 5 -3.03 -15.08 22.22
N HIS A 6 -3.60 -16.26 22.49
CA HIS A 6 -4.67 -16.83 21.66
C HIS A 6 -6.04 -16.19 21.97
N ALA A 7 -6.33 -15.94 23.25
CA ALA A 7 -7.62 -15.36 23.66
C ALA A 7 -7.88 -13.94 23.11
N GLY A 8 -6.82 -13.15 22.87
CA GLY A 8 -6.94 -11.81 22.30
C GLY A 8 -7.26 -11.79 20.79
N LYS A 9 -6.76 -12.78 20.04
CA LYS A 9 -7.07 -12.93 18.61
C LYS A 9 -8.47 -13.48 18.38
N GLU A 10 -8.86 -14.48 19.15
CA GLU A 10 -10.19 -15.11 19.03
C GLU A 10 -11.31 -14.11 19.38
N GLY A 11 -11.14 -13.29 20.42
CA GLY A 11 -12.12 -12.25 20.77
C GLY A 11 -12.25 -11.15 19.70
N HIS A 12 -11.15 -10.81 19.01
CA HIS A 12 -11.16 -9.84 17.93
C HIS A 12 -11.81 -10.42 16.66
N GLU A 13 -11.48 -11.66 16.29
CA GLU A 13 -12.08 -12.36 15.15
C GLU A 13 -13.58 -12.60 15.33
N VAL A 14 -14.04 -12.98 16.53
CA VAL A 14 -15.47 -13.18 16.81
C VAL A 14 -16.22 -11.86 16.74
N LYS A 15 -15.67 -10.77 17.28
CA LYS A 15 -16.27 -9.43 17.19
C LYS A 15 -16.28 -8.90 15.76
N LEU A 16 -15.25 -9.19 14.97
CA LEU A 16 -15.22 -8.93 13.53
C LEU A 16 -16.28 -9.74 12.78
N GLN A 17 -16.46 -11.02 13.11
CA GLN A 17 -17.50 -11.85 12.51
C GLN A 17 -18.90 -11.36 12.86
N GLU A 18 -19.15 -10.95 14.11
CA GLU A 18 -20.42 -10.35 14.52
C GLU A 18 -20.67 -8.99 13.86
N LEU A 19 -19.64 -8.15 13.72
CA LEU A 19 -19.73 -6.89 12.98
C LEU A 19 -20.01 -7.13 11.48
N LEU A 20 -19.29 -8.07 10.85
CA LEU A 20 -19.51 -8.45 9.45
C LEU A 20 -20.90 -9.06 9.22
N GLN A 21 -21.43 -9.82 10.19
CA GLN A 21 -22.79 -10.37 10.15
C GLN A 21 -23.86 -9.29 10.41
N GLY A 22 -23.60 -8.31 11.28
CA GLY A 22 -24.48 -7.16 11.52
C GLY A 22 -24.55 -6.18 10.35
N GLU A 23 -23.43 -5.96 9.65
CA GLU A 23 -23.34 -5.06 8.49
C GLU A 23 -24.02 -5.61 7.23
N ALA A 24 -24.24 -6.93 7.15
CA ALA A 24 -25.00 -7.54 6.06
C ALA A 24 -26.47 -7.07 6.00
N ASN A 25 -27.01 -6.54 7.10
CA ASN A 25 -28.43 -6.20 7.23
C ASN A 25 -28.75 -4.69 7.14
N GLY A 26 -27.75 -3.80 7.01
CA GLY A 26 -28.02 -2.35 7.03
C GLY A 26 -26.89 -1.50 6.48
N ARG A 27 -27.08 -0.97 5.25
CA ARG A 27 -26.28 0.09 4.59
C ARG A 27 -24.75 -0.13 4.65
N ARG A 28 -24.22 -0.83 3.64
CA ARG A 28 -22.78 -0.84 3.30
C ARG A 28 -22.20 0.58 3.28
N GLY A 29 -21.49 0.96 4.34
CA GLY A 29 -20.62 2.13 4.33
C GLY A 29 -19.37 1.80 3.54
N VAL A 30 -19.33 2.20 2.26
CA VAL A 30 -18.10 2.13 1.46
C VAL A 30 -17.28 3.38 1.77
N ALA A 31 -16.14 3.22 2.43
CA ALA A 31 -15.15 4.27 2.55
C ALA A 31 -14.36 4.34 1.23
N SER A 32 -14.09 5.54 0.75
CA SER A 32 -13.23 5.77 -0.41
C SER A 32 -12.09 6.70 -0.02
N ALA A 33 -10.88 6.15 -0.03
CA ALA A 33 -9.66 6.92 0.12
C ALA A 33 -9.16 7.32 -1.27
N ARG A 34 -8.83 8.60 -1.45
CA ARG A 34 -8.21 9.11 -2.68
C ARG A 34 -6.75 9.44 -2.39
N LEU A 35 -5.85 8.65 -2.94
CA LEU A 35 -4.40 8.83 -2.81
C LEU A 35 -3.90 9.66 -4.00
N GLY A 36 -3.38 10.85 -3.70
CA GLY A 36 -2.67 11.68 -4.66
C GLY A 36 -1.17 11.39 -4.60
N LEU A 37 -0.64 10.70 -5.60
CA LEU A 37 0.76 10.26 -5.61
C LEU A 37 1.77 11.42 -5.56
N HIS A 38 1.43 12.55 -6.19
CA HIS A 38 2.24 13.78 -6.18
C HIS A 38 2.33 14.45 -4.81
N VAL A 39 1.26 14.42 -4.00
CA VAL A 39 1.22 15.10 -2.69
C VAL A 39 2.09 14.38 -1.67
N LEU A 40 2.19 13.05 -1.78
CA LEU A 40 2.96 12.25 -0.83
C LEU A 40 4.49 12.40 -1.03
N LEU A 41 4.94 12.93 -2.17
CA LEU A 41 6.37 13.11 -2.48
C LEU A 41 6.97 14.38 -1.87
N THR A 42 6.14 15.35 -1.50
CA THR A 42 6.59 16.70 -1.11
C THR A 42 6.68 16.92 0.41
N GLU A 43 6.17 15.99 1.23
CA GLU A 43 5.87 16.23 2.65
C GLU A 43 6.68 15.38 3.65
N SER A 44 7.71 14.65 3.22
CA SER A 44 8.50 13.82 4.15
C SER A 44 9.89 14.38 4.40
N ASP A 45 10.11 14.85 5.63
CA ASP A 45 11.41 15.26 6.18
C ASP A 45 12.27 14.04 6.62
N GLY A 46 11.77 12.82 6.48
CA GLY A 46 12.47 11.58 6.86
C GLY A 46 13.59 11.21 5.87
N SER A 47 14.62 10.51 6.32
CA SER A 47 15.68 9.94 5.48
C SER A 47 15.12 8.84 4.57
N GLY A 48 15.60 8.60 3.34
CA GLY A 48 14.90 7.63 2.46
C GLY A 48 15.05 6.15 2.84
N SER A 49 15.90 5.83 3.81
CA SER A 49 15.81 4.55 4.55
C SER A 49 14.42 4.34 5.17
N ASP A 50 13.66 5.41 5.42
CA ASP A 50 12.35 5.36 6.07
C ASP A 50 11.25 4.86 5.14
N TYR A 51 11.36 5.03 3.82
CA TYR A 51 10.29 4.64 2.89
C TYR A 51 10.19 3.12 2.67
N SER A 52 11.33 2.47 2.44
CA SER A 52 11.36 1.01 2.30
C SER A 52 10.95 0.31 3.60
N ASP A 53 11.38 0.84 4.76
CA ASP A 53 10.99 0.31 6.07
C ASP A 53 9.51 0.59 6.40
N ALA A 54 9.01 1.80 6.11
CA ALA A 54 7.60 2.14 6.27
C ALA A 54 6.70 1.25 5.39
N TYR A 55 7.08 1.02 4.13
CA TYR A 55 6.37 0.08 3.27
C TYR A 55 6.41 -1.35 3.83
N GLY A 56 7.58 -1.80 4.31
CA GLY A 56 7.72 -3.10 4.95
C GLY A 56 6.84 -3.27 6.19
N LYS A 57 6.75 -2.23 7.03
CA LYS A 57 5.85 -2.17 8.19
C LYS A 57 4.38 -2.22 7.78
N LEU A 58 3.99 -1.46 6.76
CA LEU A 58 2.63 -1.49 6.20
C LEU A 58 2.27 -2.91 5.74
N VAL A 59 3.11 -3.56 4.94
CA VAL A 59 2.84 -4.92 4.45
C VAL A 59 2.73 -5.91 5.61
N ARG A 60 3.61 -5.83 6.61
CA ARG A 60 3.54 -6.71 7.80
C ARG A 60 2.25 -6.48 8.61
N TRP A 61 1.82 -5.23 8.75
CA TRP A 61 0.56 -4.90 9.42
C TRP A 61 -0.63 -5.48 8.64
N ILE A 62 -0.69 -5.25 7.33
CA ILE A 62 -1.74 -5.82 6.46
C ILE A 62 -1.81 -7.35 6.61
N GLU A 63 -0.67 -8.03 6.62
CA GLU A 63 -0.63 -9.50 6.77
C GLU A 63 -0.98 -9.99 8.18
N ALA A 64 -0.92 -9.13 9.20
CA ALA A 64 -1.35 -9.46 10.55
C ALA A 64 -2.87 -9.36 10.73
N GLU A 65 -3.56 -8.61 9.85
CA GLU A 65 -5.01 -8.40 9.91
C GLU A 65 -5.83 -9.65 9.52
N PRO A 66 -7.09 -9.76 9.99
CA PRO A 66 -8.02 -10.83 9.59
C PRO A 66 -8.18 -10.90 8.07
N ALA A 67 -8.42 -12.10 7.53
CA ALA A 67 -8.51 -12.33 6.08
C ALA A 67 -9.50 -11.39 5.36
N ALA A 68 -10.65 -11.12 6.00
CA ALA A 68 -11.66 -10.21 5.47
C ALA A 68 -11.14 -8.77 5.28
N LEU A 69 -10.37 -8.25 6.23
CA LEU A 69 -9.78 -6.90 6.14
C LEU A 69 -8.54 -6.89 5.25
N ARG A 70 -7.70 -7.92 5.35
CA ARG A 70 -6.45 -8.06 4.59
C ARG A 70 -6.67 -7.88 3.09
N ASP A 71 -7.69 -8.50 2.50
CA ASP A 71 -7.92 -8.41 1.06
C ASP A 71 -8.33 -7.00 0.61
N GLU A 72 -9.01 -6.25 1.47
CA GLU A 72 -9.33 -4.84 1.25
C GLU A 72 -8.10 -3.95 1.45
N LEU A 73 -7.38 -4.14 2.54
CA LEU A 73 -6.17 -3.39 2.90
C LEU A 73 -5.04 -3.59 1.89
N ARG A 74 -4.90 -4.80 1.32
CA ARG A 74 -3.94 -5.06 0.24
C ARG A 74 -4.20 -4.21 -1.01
N ARG A 75 -5.37 -3.58 -1.18
CA ARG A 75 -5.62 -2.62 -2.28
C ARG A 75 -4.83 -1.32 -2.10
N PHE A 76 -4.42 -0.99 -0.87
CA PHE A 76 -3.57 0.17 -0.56
C PHE A 76 -2.10 -0.13 -0.75
N ALA A 77 -1.68 -1.39 -0.61
CA ALA A 77 -0.27 -1.78 -0.71
C ALA A 77 0.36 -1.37 -2.04
N PHE A 78 -0.28 -1.68 -3.18
CA PHE A 78 0.31 -1.38 -4.48
C PHE A 78 0.46 0.13 -4.77
N PRO A 79 -0.55 0.98 -4.57
CA PRO A 79 -0.38 2.43 -4.69
C PRO A 79 0.71 2.99 -3.78
N MET A 80 0.83 2.48 -2.55
CA MET A 80 1.87 2.88 -1.61
C MET A 80 3.27 2.42 -2.06
N LEU A 81 3.39 1.24 -2.67
CA LEU A 81 4.64 0.78 -3.29
C LEU A 81 5.10 1.75 -4.38
N VAL A 82 4.19 2.12 -5.31
CA VAL A 82 4.52 3.05 -6.39
C VAL A 82 4.94 4.41 -5.80
N HIS A 83 4.23 4.89 -4.79
CA HIS A 83 4.59 6.13 -4.11
C HIS A 83 6.01 6.05 -3.48
N CYS A 84 6.29 5.02 -2.68
CA CYS A 84 7.60 4.85 -2.02
C CYS A 84 8.73 4.75 -3.06
N PHE A 85 8.51 4.02 -4.15
CA PHE A 85 9.48 3.93 -5.23
C PHE A 85 9.79 5.30 -5.85
N LEU A 86 8.76 6.07 -6.23
CA LEU A 86 8.95 7.40 -6.83
C LEU A 86 9.61 8.37 -5.84
N ALA A 87 9.33 8.25 -4.54
CA ALA A 87 9.96 9.05 -3.49
C ALA A 87 11.46 8.78 -3.40
N LEU A 88 11.85 7.50 -3.37
CA LEU A 88 13.26 7.08 -3.37
C LEU A 88 13.99 7.56 -4.62
N VAL A 89 13.38 7.40 -5.80
CA VAL A 89 13.95 7.91 -7.06
C VAL A 89 14.10 9.44 -7.03
N GLY A 90 13.09 10.17 -6.55
CA GLY A 90 13.13 11.63 -6.48
C GLY A 90 14.25 12.17 -5.58
N ARG A 91 14.61 11.40 -4.56
CA ARG A 91 15.73 11.67 -3.63
C ARG A 91 17.10 11.21 -4.13
N GLY A 92 17.14 10.49 -5.26
CA GLY A 92 18.37 9.92 -5.80
C GLY A 92 18.81 8.62 -5.13
N GLU A 93 17.95 7.98 -4.32
CA GLU A 93 18.23 6.72 -3.62
C GLU A 93 17.89 5.50 -4.51
N ILE A 94 18.61 5.36 -5.62
CA ILE A 94 18.27 4.44 -6.71
C ILE A 94 18.43 2.97 -6.31
N GLU A 95 19.42 2.66 -5.48
CA GLU A 95 19.67 1.31 -4.97
C GLU A 95 18.52 0.85 -4.08
N ALA A 96 18.05 1.71 -3.18
CA ALA A 96 16.91 1.44 -2.31
C ALA A 96 15.62 1.28 -3.13
N ALA A 97 15.40 2.15 -4.12
CA ALA A 97 14.25 2.06 -5.01
C ALA A 97 14.23 0.74 -5.80
N SER A 98 15.39 0.34 -6.33
CA SER A 98 15.55 -0.90 -7.10
C SER A 98 15.33 -2.14 -6.23
N ALA A 99 15.88 -2.16 -5.02
CA ALA A 99 15.68 -3.24 -4.07
C ALA A 99 14.20 -3.38 -3.68
N LEU A 100 13.50 -2.26 -3.47
CA LEU A 100 12.07 -2.24 -3.17
C LEU A 100 11.23 -2.85 -4.32
N LEU A 101 11.49 -2.44 -5.57
CA LEU A 101 10.83 -3.04 -6.75
C LEU A 101 11.11 -4.53 -6.88
N GLN A 102 12.37 -4.94 -6.72
CA GLN A 102 12.76 -6.34 -6.87
C GLN A 102 12.09 -7.23 -5.82
N ALA A 103 11.99 -6.75 -4.57
CA ALA A 103 11.29 -7.46 -3.49
C ALA A 103 9.80 -7.68 -3.79
N GLN A 104 9.19 -6.82 -4.63
CA GLN A 104 7.77 -6.86 -4.95
C GLN A 104 7.45 -7.41 -6.34
N ALA A 105 8.47 -7.72 -7.16
CA ALA A 105 8.29 -8.22 -8.53
C ALA A 105 7.41 -9.47 -8.62
N ASN A 106 7.49 -10.36 -7.63
CA ASN A 106 6.71 -11.60 -7.57
C ASN A 106 5.34 -11.43 -6.87
N GLN A 107 5.07 -10.26 -6.28
CA GLN A 107 3.86 -10.00 -5.49
C GLN A 107 2.74 -9.32 -6.30
N ALA A 108 2.98 -9.02 -7.58
CA ALA A 108 2.00 -8.39 -8.45
C ALA A 108 0.81 -9.32 -8.73
N ARG A 109 -0.39 -8.85 -8.36
CA ARG A 109 -1.65 -9.59 -8.40
C ARG A 109 -2.41 -9.44 -9.72
N SER A 110 -2.07 -8.44 -10.53
CA SER A 110 -2.73 -8.19 -11.81
C SER A 110 -1.74 -7.90 -12.93
N ALA A 111 -2.21 -8.07 -14.18
CA ALA A 111 -1.44 -7.67 -15.36
C ALA A 111 -1.13 -6.17 -15.37
N ALA A 112 -2.04 -5.33 -14.85
CA ALA A 112 -1.84 -3.90 -14.72
C ALA A 112 -0.73 -3.56 -13.70
N GLU A 113 -0.70 -4.24 -12.55
CA GLU A 113 0.37 -4.08 -11.56
C GLU A 113 1.71 -4.52 -12.16
N LYS A 114 1.77 -5.65 -12.86
CA LYS A 114 2.99 -6.11 -13.56
C LYS A 114 3.48 -5.12 -14.61
N ALA A 115 2.58 -4.60 -15.44
CA ALA A 115 2.92 -3.59 -16.44
C ALA A 115 3.45 -2.31 -15.79
N THR A 116 2.86 -1.91 -14.66
CA THR A 116 3.32 -0.76 -13.88
C THR A 116 4.72 -0.99 -13.29
N LEU A 117 4.97 -2.14 -12.66
CA LEU A 117 6.32 -2.49 -12.15
C LEU A 117 7.36 -2.52 -13.26
N PHE A 118 7.01 -3.07 -14.43
CA PHE A 118 7.87 -3.06 -15.60
C PHE A 118 8.18 -1.62 -16.05
N ALA A 119 7.16 -0.76 -16.14
CA ALA A 119 7.35 0.64 -16.49
C ALA A 119 8.24 1.38 -15.47
N LEU A 120 8.04 1.13 -14.17
CA LEU A 120 8.86 1.69 -13.08
C LEU A 120 10.32 1.23 -13.14
N SER A 121 10.60 0.00 -13.57
CA SER A 121 11.97 -0.51 -13.71
C SER A 121 12.84 0.29 -14.70
N SER A 122 12.20 1.03 -15.60
CA SER A 122 12.88 1.93 -16.53
C SER A 122 13.32 3.24 -15.85
N VAL A 123 12.70 3.66 -14.75
CA VAL A 123 12.98 4.91 -14.04
C VAL A 123 14.17 4.70 -13.10
N LYS A 124 15.30 5.33 -13.39
CA LYS A 124 16.58 5.07 -12.70
C LYS A 124 17.27 6.33 -12.17
N GLN A 125 16.76 7.51 -12.49
CA GLN A 125 17.31 8.78 -12.03
C GLN A 125 16.20 9.76 -11.67
N PRO A 126 16.43 10.74 -10.77
CA PRO A 126 15.44 11.77 -10.44
C PRO A 126 14.90 12.49 -11.69
N GLN A 127 15.78 12.72 -12.67
CA GLN A 127 15.46 13.37 -13.95
C GLN A 127 14.37 12.62 -14.72
N ASP A 128 14.33 11.29 -14.59
CA ASP A 128 13.38 10.42 -15.29
C ASP A 128 11.94 10.67 -14.84
N LEU A 129 11.74 11.19 -13.62
CA LEU A 129 10.39 11.52 -13.11
C LEU A 129 9.68 12.56 -13.97
N HIS A 130 10.46 13.47 -14.58
CA HIS A 130 9.95 14.52 -15.46
C HIS A 130 10.10 14.19 -16.94
N GLN A 131 11.01 13.28 -17.32
CA GLN A 131 11.30 12.94 -18.71
C GLN A 131 10.52 11.72 -19.23
N LYS A 132 10.20 10.75 -18.36
CA LYS A 132 9.52 9.51 -18.77
C LYS A 132 8.02 9.65 -18.60
N ASP A 133 7.28 9.44 -19.69
CA ASP A 133 5.81 9.52 -19.68
C ASP A 133 5.17 8.56 -18.68
N ALA A 134 5.77 7.39 -18.45
CA ALA A 134 5.32 6.45 -17.43
C ALA A 134 5.35 7.07 -16.02
N ALA A 135 6.44 7.74 -15.64
CA ALA A 135 6.56 8.39 -14.34
C ALA A 135 5.59 9.59 -14.23
N ARG A 136 5.51 10.41 -15.28
CA ARG A 136 4.58 11.56 -15.33
C ARG A 136 3.12 11.13 -15.19
N SER A 137 2.73 10.08 -15.91
CA SER A 137 1.38 9.52 -15.84
C SER A 137 1.04 9.07 -14.42
N LEU A 138 1.95 8.31 -13.77
CA LEU A 138 1.77 7.84 -12.39
C LEU A 138 1.72 8.99 -11.38
N LEU A 139 2.55 10.03 -11.54
CA LEU A 139 2.54 11.21 -10.68
C LEU A 139 1.25 12.02 -10.80
N SER A 140 0.68 12.10 -12.01
CA SER A 140 -0.59 12.79 -12.26
C SER A 140 -1.82 11.98 -11.84
N THR A 141 -1.65 10.68 -11.58
CA THR A 141 -2.76 9.78 -11.27
C THR A 141 -3.25 9.98 -9.85
N ARG A 142 -4.58 10.12 -9.71
CA ARG A 142 -5.27 9.99 -8.42
C ARG A 142 -5.80 8.57 -8.30
N VAL A 143 -5.27 7.82 -7.34
CA VAL A 143 -5.73 6.46 -7.09
C VAL A 143 -6.89 6.52 -6.10
N ALA A 144 -8.08 6.10 -6.54
CA ALA A 144 -9.19 5.87 -5.64
C ALA A 144 -9.15 4.42 -5.16
N VAL A 145 -8.95 4.23 -3.86
CA VAL A 145 -9.03 2.93 -3.20
C VAL A 145 -10.34 2.90 -2.41
N THR A 146 -11.13 1.84 -2.60
CA THR A 146 -12.37 1.63 -1.87
C THR A 146 -12.23 0.45 -0.92
N CYS A 147 -12.71 0.65 0.31
CA CYS A 147 -12.73 -0.35 1.37
C CYS A 147 -13.98 -0.14 2.24
N THR A 148 -14.26 -1.09 3.12
CA THR A 148 -15.26 -0.94 4.18
C THR A 148 -14.81 0.13 5.18
N ALA A 149 -15.76 0.69 5.93
CA ALA A 149 -15.45 1.58 7.05
C ALA A 149 -14.54 0.89 8.08
N LEU A 150 -14.77 -0.39 8.36
CA LEU A 150 -13.95 -1.20 9.25
C LEU A 150 -12.49 -1.30 8.77
N ALA A 151 -12.26 -1.54 7.48
CA ALA A 151 -10.92 -1.56 6.91
C ALA A 151 -10.27 -0.17 6.88
N PHE A 152 -11.05 0.91 6.89
CA PHE A 152 -10.52 2.27 6.92
C PHE A 152 -10.10 2.71 8.34
N GLU A 153 -10.77 2.20 9.36
CA GLU A 153 -10.53 2.53 10.78
C GLU A 153 -9.48 1.64 11.48
N ALA A 154 -9.11 0.51 10.84
CA ALA A 154 -8.08 -0.42 11.34
C ALA A 154 -6.70 0.25 11.46
#